data_AF-A0A8B6BRG5-F1
#
_entry.id   AF-A0A8B6BRG5-F1
#
_cell.length_a   1.000
_cell.length_b   1.000
_cell.length_c   1.000
_cell.angle_alpha   90.00
_cell.angle_beta   90.00
_cell.angle_gamma   90.00
#
_symmetry.space_group_name_H-M   'P 1'
#
loop_
_entity.id
_entity.type
_entity.pdbx_description
1 polymer ?
#
loop_
_entity_poly.entity_id
_entity_poly.type
_entity_poly.pdbx_seq_one_letter_code
_entity_poly.pdbx_strand_id
1 'polypeptide(L)'
;MAQAAASTCEICTAGPGEQYCQQCNQLFCGNCKLSHLRATSCKSHTFLSGRHINQEEKLLCTEHTESFLFYCHDCDTPVCRICSVEKHSRHLMTDLTKSTIKLKSELAKSIESKITTSRQNINKIEIETNTYREIVKTVIKTITDEGNYWKNLIDKKVEALIKIVQDKELKEIQNMNAYIEVYNEVVENGQTLQTNMMTMETTADVLLLKKLQQLETDVEQIVLKQVPDAPFMSFRKRELSGTEIDNIFGELVFR
;
A
#
# COMPACT_ATOMS: atom_id res chain seq x y z
N MET A 1 18.29 59.46 -26.57
CA MET A 1 17.16 58.58 -26.93
C MET A 1 17.43 57.22 -26.30
N ALA A 2 16.87 56.94 -25.13
CA ALA A 2 17.09 55.67 -24.43
C ALA A 2 16.06 54.65 -24.93
N GLN A 3 16.53 53.55 -25.53
CA GLN A 3 15.72 52.51 -26.11
C GLN A 3 15.28 51.54 -25.01
N ALA A 4 13.97 51.40 -24.81
CA ALA A 4 13.37 50.52 -23.82
C ALA A 4 13.71 49.05 -24.12
N ALA A 5 14.20 48.30 -23.13
CA ALA A 5 14.39 46.86 -23.25
C ALA A 5 13.03 46.18 -23.42
N ALA A 6 12.85 45.43 -24.51
CA ALA A 6 11.63 44.69 -24.78
C ALA A 6 11.53 43.47 -23.84
N SER A 7 10.54 43.44 -22.96
CA SER A 7 10.22 42.26 -22.15
C SER A 7 9.67 41.13 -23.04
N THR A 8 10.05 39.88 -22.79
CA THR A 8 9.58 38.70 -23.53
C THR A 8 8.35 38.08 -22.86
N CYS A 9 7.58 37.30 -23.62
CA CYS A 9 6.43 36.55 -23.12
C CYS A 9 6.90 35.48 -22.12
N GLU A 10 6.38 35.48 -20.89
CA GLU A 10 6.75 34.51 -19.85
C GLU A 10 6.16 33.10 -20.07
N ILE A 11 5.23 32.98 -21.02
CA ILE A 11 4.58 31.69 -21.33
C ILE A 11 5.31 30.93 -22.42
N CYS A 12 5.68 31.61 -23.51
CA CYS A 12 6.32 30.97 -24.66
C CYS A 12 7.79 31.36 -24.85
N THR A 13 8.29 32.31 -24.07
CA THR A 13 9.67 32.86 -24.07
C THR A 13 10.20 33.40 -25.40
N ALA A 14 9.43 33.29 -26.48
CA ALA A 14 9.81 33.67 -27.84
C ALA A 14 9.11 34.93 -28.36
N GLY A 15 7.86 35.18 -27.94
CA GLY A 15 7.08 36.34 -28.39
C GLY A 15 7.32 37.61 -27.56
N PRO A 16 6.96 38.80 -28.06
CA PRO A 16 7.06 40.03 -27.29
C PRO A 16 6.05 40.03 -26.13
N GLY A 17 6.52 40.29 -24.91
CA GLY A 17 5.73 40.34 -23.68
C GLY A 17 5.05 41.69 -23.54
N GLU A 18 3.98 41.91 -24.32
CA GLU A 18 3.30 43.20 -24.42
C GLU A 18 1.95 43.24 -23.69
N GLN A 19 1.52 42.15 -23.06
CA GLN A 19 0.21 42.03 -22.44
C GLN A 19 0.34 41.46 -21.03
N TYR A 20 -0.03 42.22 -20.00
CA TYR A 20 0.06 41.82 -18.60
C TYR A 20 -1.25 41.27 -18.08
N CYS A 21 -1.28 40.04 -17.56
CA CYS A 21 -2.46 39.55 -16.84
C CYS A 21 -2.39 39.95 -15.36
N GLN A 22 -3.37 40.71 -14.86
CA GLN A 22 -3.37 41.19 -13.48
C GLN A 22 -3.53 40.06 -12.44
N GLN A 23 -4.36 39.06 -12.76
CA GLN A 23 -4.67 37.96 -11.86
C GLN A 23 -3.53 36.94 -11.80
N CYS A 24 -2.78 36.77 -12.89
CA CYS A 24 -1.68 35.83 -12.96
C CYS A 24 -0.32 36.47 -12.72
N ASN A 25 -0.24 37.81 -12.71
CA ASN A 25 0.99 38.60 -12.57
C ASN A 25 2.09 38.15 -13.57
N GLN A 26 1.73 38.06 -14.86
CA GLN A 26 2.59 37.51 -15.91
C GLN A 26 2.45 38.29 -17.22
N LEU A 27 3.54 38.39 -17.99
CA LEU A 27 3.58 38.93 -19.34
C LEU A 27 3.33 37.88 -20.43
N PHE A 28 2.48 38.25 -21.39
CA PHE A 28 2.03 37.42 -22.49
C PHE A 28 2.26 38.13 -23.83
N CYS A 29 2.57 37.36 -24.87
CA CYS A 29 2.38 37.82 -26.24
C CYS A 29 0.91 37.71 -26.66
N GLY A 30 0.54 38.33 -27.79
CA GLY A 30 -0.84 38.33 -28.28
C GLY A 30 -1.46 36.92 -28.40
N ASN A 31 -0.68 35.95 -28.90
CA ASN A 31 -1.15 34.57 -29.03
C ASN A 31 -1.37 33.90 -27.66
N CYS A 32 -0.42 34.06 -26.74
CA CYS A 32 -0.53 33.49 -25.40
C CYS A 32 -1.69 34.12 -24.60
N LYS A 33 -1.97 35.41 -24.76
CA LYS A 33 -3.15 36.07 -24.19
C LYS A 33 -4.45 35.43 -24.68
N LEU A 34 -4.59 35.21 -25.99
CA LEU A 34 -5.78 34.60 -26.57
C LEU A 34 -5.99 33.18 -26.06
N SER A 35 -4.92 32.39 -25.96
CA SER A 35 -4.98 31.04 -25.39
C SER A 35 -5.36 31.07 -23.91
N HIS A 36 -4.78 32.00 -23.14
CA HIS A 36 -5.08 32.19 -21.72
C HIS A 36 -6.56 32.49 -21.48
N LEU A 37 -7.15 33.42 -22.23
CA LEU A 37 -8.56 33.79 -22.09
C LEU A 37 -9.54 32.69 -22.55
N ARG A 38 -9.10 31.66 -23.26
CA ARG A 38 -9.94 30.49 -23.59
C ARG A 38 -10.04 29.51 -22.42
N ALA A 39 -9.03 29.44 -21.55
CA ALA A 39 -9.04 28.55 -20.39
C ALA A 39 -10.15 28.95 -19.43
N THR A 40 -10.98 27.98 -19.01
CA THR A 40 -12.18 28.21 -18.18
C THR A 40 -11.90 29.00 -16.91
N SER A 41 -10.76 28.76 -16.27
CA SER A 41 -10.31 29.45 -15.05
C SER A 41 -9.87 30.91 -15.27
N CYS A 42 -9.55 31.29 -16.50
CA CYS A 42 -8.91 32.57 -16.82
C CYS A 42 -9.76 33.47 -17.74
N LYS A 43 -10.97 33.04 -18.10
CA LYS A 43 -11.87 33.76 -19.03
C LYS A 43 -12.17 35.20 -18.61
N SER A 44 -12.24 35.45 -17.31
CA SER A 44 -12.52 36.78 -16.73
C SER A 44 -11.26 37.55 -16.34
N HIS A 45 -10.07 37.07 -16.69
CA HIS A 45 -8.83 37.76 -16.36
C HIS A 45 -8.65 39.02 -17.20
N THR A 46 -8.12 40.06 -16.56
CA THR A 46 -7.96 41.39 -17.14
C THR A 46 -6.53 41.56 -17.63
N PHE A 47 -6.39 42.10 -18.84
CA PHE A 47 -5.09 42.37 -19.45
C PHE A 47 -4.81 43.86 -19.60
N LEU A 48 -3.64 44.28 -19.15
CA LEU A 48 -3.10 45.63 -19.35
C LEU A 48 -2.00 45.62 -20.42
N SER A 49 -1.70 46.77 -21.05
CA SER A 49 -0.53 46.85 -21.92
C SER A 49 0.74 46.68 -21.09
N GLY A 50 1.64 45.79 -21.52
CA GLY A 50 2.92 45.50 -20.90
C GLY A 50 3.86 46.71 -20.82
N ARG A 51 3.58 47.77 -21.59
CA ARG A 51 4.24 49.08 -21.44
C ARG A 51 4.03 49.72 -20.06
N HIS A 52 2.91 49.43 -19.40
CA HIS A 52 2.59 49.95 -18.07
C HIS A 52 3.30 49.22 -16.92
N ILE A 53 3.98 48.09 -17.18
CA ILE A 53 4.72 47.37 -16.11
C ILE A 53 6.10 47.99 -15.88
N ASN A 54 6.74 48.49 -16.94
CA ASN A 54 8.14 48.93 -16.90
C ASN A 54 8.31 50.45 -16.87
N GLN A 55 7.23 51.21 -16.99
CA GLN A 55 7.31 52.66 -16.85
C GLN A 55 6.87 53.03 -15.44
N GLU A 56 7.75 53.74 -14.75
CA GLU A 56 7.37 54.76 -13.77
C GLU A 56 6.50 55.83 -14.48
N GLU A 57 5.41 55.44 -15.14
CA GLU A 57 4.35 56.35 -15.51
C GLU A 57 3.88 56.89 -14.18
N LYS A 58 4.37 58.10 -13.85
CA LYS A 58 3.88 58.87 -12.71
C LYS A 58 2.38 58.86 -12.84
N LEU A 59 1.70 58.12 -11.97
CA LEU A 59 0.26 58.15 -11.91
C LEU A 59 -0.10 59.62 -11.66
N LEU A 60 -0.78 60.23 -12.62
CA LEU A 60 -1.21 61.61 -12.55
C LEU A 60 -2.68 61.64 -12.10
N CYS A 61 -3.04 62.70 -11.40
CA CYS A 61 -4.43 63.02 -11.12
C CYS A 61 -5.17 63.23 -12.45
N THR A 62 -6.26 62.49 -12.63
CA THR A 62 -7.07 62.53 -13.86
C THR A 62 -7.77 63.88 -14.08
N GLU A 63 -8.04 64.63 -13.00
CA GLU A 63 -8.73 65.92 -13.07
C GLU A 63 -7.77 67.08 -13.33
N HIS A 64 -6.52 66.97 -12.86
CA HIS A 64 -5.58 68.09 -12.82
C HIS A 64 -4.29 67.84 -13.62
N THR A 65 -4.09 66.63 -14.15
CA THR A 65 -2.85 66.21 -14.85
C THR A 65 -1.59 66.45 -14.01
N GLU A 66 -1.73 66.48 -12.68
CA GLU A 66 -0.68 66.72 -11.69
C GLU A 66 -0.21 65.44 -11.02
N SER A 67 1.05 65.37 -10.61
CA SER A 67 1.55 64.19 -9.88
C SER A 67 0.87 64.04 -8.51
N PHE A 68 0.61 62.81 -8.10
CA PHE A 68 0.16 62.54 -6.73
C PHE A 68 1.31 62.79 -5.74
N LEU A 69 1.02 63.53 -4.67
CA LEU A 69 1.99 63.90 -3.63
C LEU A 69 1.58 63.38 -2.25
N PHE A 70 0.28 63.19 -2.06
CA PHE A 70 -0.29 62.79 -0.78
C PHE A 70 -1.06 61.48 -0.93
N TYR A 71 -1.28 60.80 0.18
CA TYR A 71 -2.22 59.68 0.29
C TYR A 71 -3.27 60.06 1.33
N CYS A 72 -4.54 60.04 0.93
CA CYS A 72 -5.67 60.33 1.80
C CYS A 72 -6.14 59.02 2.45
N HIS A 73 -6.00 58.93 3.77
CA HIS A 73 -6.37 57.74 4.53
C HIS A 73 -7.88 57.54 4.61
N ASP A 74 -8.66 58.63 4.62
CA ASP A 74 -10.13 58.55 4.71
C ASP A 74 -10.77 58.06 3.41
N CYS A 75 -10.12 58.35 2.26
CA CYS A 75 -10.61 57.95 0.95
C CYS A 75 -9.89 56.72 0.37
N ASP A 76 -8.79 56.29 0.98
CA ASP A 76 -7.90 55.24 0.46
C ASP A 76 -7.42 55.51 -0.98
N THR A 77 -7.01 56.75 -1.26
CA THR A 77 -6.58 57.17 -2.60
C THR A 77 -5.36 58.09 -2.60
N PRO A 78 -4.51 58.05 -3.63
CA PRO A 78 -3.48 59.06 -3.84
C PRO A 78 -4.11 60.39 -4.27
N VAL A 79 -3.52 61.51 -3.85
CA VAL A 79 -4.09 62.87 -3.98
C VAL A 79 -3.00 63.84 -4.47
N CYS A 80 -3.33 64.66 -5.48
CA CYS A 80 -2.44 65.73 -5.98
C CYS A 80 -2.57 66.99 -5.13
N ARG A 81 -1.74 67.99 -5.38
CA ARG A 81 -1.74 69.25 -4.63
C ARG A 81 -3.06 70.03 -4.70
N ILE A 82 -3.80 69.94 -5.81
CA ILE A 82 -5.06 70.70 -6.01
C ILE A 82 -6.20 70.00 -5.27
N CYS A 83 -6.37 68.69 -5.50
CA CYS A 83 -7.39 67.88 -4.82
C CYS A 83 -7.23 67.92 -3.28
N SER A 84 -6.01 68.04 -2.75
CA SER A 84 -5.79 68.11 -1.31
C SER A 84 -6.42 69.34 -0.66
N VAL A 85 -6.61 70.44 -1.41
CA VAL A 85 -7.24 71.67 -0.93
C VAL A 85 -8.72 71.71 -1.28
N GLU A 86 -9.10 71.29 -2.49
CA GLU A 86 -10.49 71.42 -2.96
C GLU A 86 -11.42 70.35 -2.37
N LYS A 87 -10.96 69.10 -2.31
CA LYS A 87 -11.81 67.93 -2.00
C LYS A 87 -11.43 67.21 -0.72
N HIS A 88 -10.15 67.22 -0.37
CA HIS A 88 -9.62 66.47 0.79
C HIS A 88 -9.09 67.37 1.91
N SER A 89 -9.44 68.67 1.93
CA SER A 89 -8.86 69.65 2.88
C SER A 89 -9.10 69.35 4.36
N ARG A 90 -10.11 68.53 4.67
CA ARG A 90 -10.43 68.09 6.04
C ARG A 90 -10.07 66.63 6.33
N HIS A 91 -9.46 65.93 5.37
CA HIS A 91 -9.14 64.52 5.51
C HIS A 91 -7.72 64.31 6.03
N LEU A 92 -7.50 63.17 6.69
CA LEU A 92 -6.17 62.75 7.11
C LEU A 92 -5.33 62.38 5.88
N MET A 93 -4.26 63.14 5.66
CA MET A 93 -3.34 62.93 4.55
C MET A 93 -1.91 62.82 5.03
N THR A 94 -1.15 61.98 4.36
CA THR A 94 0.29 61.83 4.56
C THR A 94 1.03 61.96 3.25
N ASP A 95 2.35 62.19 3.30
CA ASP A 95 3.20 62.15 2.12
C ASP A 95 3.12 60.77 1.46
N LEU A 96 2.89 60.75 0.15
CA LEU A 96 2.68 59.52 -0.62
C LEU A 96 3.91 58.61 -0.56
N THR A 97 5.11 59.17 -0.58
CA THR A 97 6.37 58.40 -0.51
C THR A 97 6.50 57.74 0.86
N LYS A 98 6.22 58.47 1.94
CA LYS A 98 6.22 57.91 3.31
C LYS A 98 5.20 56.79 3.46
N SER A 99 3.97 56.99 2.97
CA SER A 99 2.92 55.95 3.00
C SER A 99 3.28 54.73 2.18
N THR A 100 3.88 54.93 0.99
CA THR A 100 4.37 53.84 0.15
C THR A 100 5.47 53.04 0.84
N ILE A 101 6.47 53.71 1.43
CA ILE A 101 7.56 53.05 2.16
C ILE A 101 7.01 52.25 3.34
N LYS A 102 6.09 52.83 4.11
CA LYS A 102 5.46 52.17 5.27
C LYS A 102 4.68 50.93 4.84
N LEU A 103 3.75 51.07 3.88
CA LEU A 103 2.93 49.95 3.38
C LEU A 103 3.81 48.85 2.77
N LYS A 104 4.83 49.21 1.99
CA LYS A 104 5.78 48.24 1.42
C LYS A 104 6.53 47.48 2.50
N SER A 105 6.97 48.15 3.56
CA SER A 105 7.67 47.51 4.68
C SER A 105 6.76 46.56 5.46
N GLU A 106 5.54 46.99 5.79
CA GLU A 106 4.55 46.18 6.50
C GLU A 106 4.14 44.95 5.68
N LEU A 107 3.89 45.13 4.39
CA LEU A 107 3.55 44.04 3.48
C LEU A 107 4.71 43.06 3.30
N ALA A 108 5.94 43.57 3.14
CA ALA A 108 7.13 42.71 3.04
C ALA A 108 7.30 41.82 4.27
N LYS A 109 7.18 42.40 5.49
CA LYS A 109 7.23 41.64 6.75
C LYS A 109 6.11 40.61 6.85
N SER A 110 4.88 40.98 6.48
CA SER A 110 3.74 40.07 6.50
C SER A 110 3.93 38.89 5.53
N ILE A 111 4.41 39.16 4.32
CA ILE A 111 4.70 38.13 3.31
C ILE A 111 5.84 37.23 3.78
N GLU A 112 6.92 37.79 4.32
CA GLU A 112 8.06 37.03 4.84
C GLU A 112 7.65 36.07 5.97
N SER A 113 6.82 36.55 6.90
CA SER A 113 6.26 35.74 7.97
C SER A 113 5.42 34.58 7.40
N LYS A 114 4.52 34.86 6.45
CA LYS A 114 3.70 33.82 5.80
C LYS A 114 4.55 32.80 5.04
N ILE A 115 5.58 33.23 4.33
CA ILE A 115 6.53 32.33 3.64
C ILE A 115 7.24 31.42 4.66
N THR A 116 7.69 31.99 5.77
CA THR A 116 8.37 31.24 6.84
C THR A 116 7.47 30.19 7.46
N THR A 117 6.24 30.57 7.84
CA THR A 117 5.24 29.62 8.38
C THR A 117 4.89 28.54 7.36
N SER A 118 4.71 28.89 6.09
CA SER A 118 4.45 27.91 5.03
C SER A 118 5.59 26.91 4.87
N ARG A 119 6.85 27.36 4.93
CA ARG A 119 8.03 26.46 4.90
C ARG A 119 8.05 25.50 6.09
N GLN A 120 7.73 25.98 7.29
CA GLN A 120 7.64 25.13 8.48
C GLN A 120 6.53 24.07 8.34
N ASN A 121 5.36 24.47 7.83
CA ASN A 121 4.26 23.55 7.59
C ASN A 121 4.61 22.49 6.53
N ILE A 122 5.30 22.87 5.45
CA ILE A 122 5.78 21.92 4.43
C ILE A 122 6.70 20.89 5.08
N ASN A 123 7.70 21.33 5.84
CA ASN A 123 8.63 20.42 6.51
C ASN A 123 7.91 19.48 7.50
N LYS A 124 6.95 20.01 8.26
CA LYS A 124 6.12 19.19 9.16
C LYS A 124 5.34 18.12 8.38
N ILE A 125 4.70 18.49 7.27
CA ILE A 125 3.95 17.54 6.43
C ILE A 125 4.87 16.46 5.86
N GLU A 126 6.09 16.81 5.43
CA GLU A 126 7.08 15.84 4.95
C GLU A 126 7.49 14.83 6.04
N ILE A 127 7.73 15.32 7.26
CA ILE A 127 8.03 14.46 8.42
C ILE A 127 6.86 13.52 8.72
N GLU A 128 5.65 14.05 8.87
CA GLU A 128 4.45 13.26 9.18
C GLU A 128 4.14 12.23 8.06
N THR A 129 4.38 12.59 6.79
CA THR A 129 4.22 11.68 5.67
C THR A 129 5.17 10.49 5.77
N ASN A 130 6.42 10.73 6.13
CA ASN A 130 7.41 9.65 6.32
C ASN A 130 7.07 8.81 7.55
N THR A 131 6.67 9.43 8.66
CA THR A 131 6.19 8.73 9.85
C THR A 131 5.02 7.80 9.50
N TYR A 132 4.04 8.30 8.75
CA TYR A 132 2.89 7.51 8.33
C TYR A 132 3.29 6.33 7.43
N ARG A 133 4.24 6.51 6.51
CA ARG A 133 4.78 5.41 5.70
C ARG A 133 5.41 4.31 6.55
N GLU A 134 6.17 4.68 7.59
CA GLU A 134 6.76 3.69 8.50
C GLU A 134 5.69 2.98 9.32
N ILE A 135 4.67 3.68 9.82
CA ILE A 135 3.51 3.07 10.49
C ILE A 135 2.85 2.03 9.59
N VAL A 136 2.57 2.37 8.33
CA VAL A 136 1.96 1.45 7.36
C VAL A 136 2.84 0.21 7.15
N LYS A 137 4.15 0.38 6.98
CA LYS A 137 5.09 -0.75 6.84
C LYS A 137 5.06 -1.66 8.08
N THR A 138 5.07 -1.08 9.28
CA THR A 138 5.01 -1.83 10.53
C THR A 138 3.71 -2.62 10.63
N VAL A 139 2.56 -2.00 10.35
CA VAL A 139 1.25 -2.67 10.39
C VAL A 139 1.18 -3.82 9.38
N ILE A 140 1.62 -3.61 8.14
CA ILE A 140 1.68 -4.67 7.11
C ILE A 140 2.56 -5.82 7.57
N LYS A 141 3.72 -5.52 8.16
CA LYS A 141 4.64 -6.53 8.68
C LYS A 141 3.98 -7.35 9.79
N THR A 142 3.34 -6.69 10.77
CA THR A 142 2.64 -7.38 11.87
C THR A 142 1.54 -8.31 11.35
N ILE A 143 0.71 -7.85 10.41
CA ILE A 143 -0.34 -8.68 9.80
C ILE A 143 0.28 -9.91 9.10
N THR A 144 1.38 -9.70 8.38
CA THR A 144 2.05 -10.77 7.64
C THR A 144 2.71 -11.78 8.57
N ASP A 145 3.39 -11.32 9.61
CA ASP A 145 4.05 -12.16 10.60
C ASP A 145 3.03 -13.03 11.37
N GLU A 146 1.90 -12.44 11.77
CA GLU A 146 0.80 -13.18 12.42
C GLU A 146 0.19 -14.23 11.48
N GLY A 147 -0.04 -13.85 10.22
CA GLY A 147 -0.52 -14.80 9.20
C GLY A 147 0.44 -15.98 8.97
N ASN A 148 1.74 -15.72 8.99
CA ASN A 148 2.76 -16.77 8.87
C ASN A 148 2.84 -17.65 10.13
N TYR A 149 2.65 -17.08 11.31
CA TYR A 149 2.55 -17.83 12.56
C TYR A 149 1.40 -18.85 12.50
N TRP A 150 0.22 -18.43 12.05
CA TRP A 150 -0.95 -19.30 11.93
C TRP A 150 -0.75 -20.41 10.90
N LYS A 151 -0.19 -20.10 9.74
CA LYS A 151 0.17 -21.11 8.73
C LYS A 151 1.07 -22.19 9.33
N ASN A 152 2.11 -21.78 10.07
CA ASN A 152 3.02 -22.72 10.71
C ASN A 152 2.31 -23.60 11.77
N LEU A 153 1.38 -23.05 12.55
CA LEU A 153 0.57 -23.86 13.48
C LEU A 153 -0.28 -24.91 12.75
N ILE A 154 -0.88 -24.53 11.62
CA ILE A 154 -1.68 -25.44 10.79
C ILE A 154 -0.78 -26.51 10.17
N ASP A 155 0.36 -26.13 9.59
CA ASP A 155 1.32 -27.04 8.96
C ASP A 155 1.81 -28.09 9.98
N LYS A 156 2.22 -27.65 11.18
CA LYS A 156 2.59 -28.57 12.28
C LYS A 156 1.46 -29.53 12.65
N LYS A 157 0.21 -29.06 12.65
CA LYS A 157 -0.94 -29.93 12.94
C LYS A 157 -1.16 -30.96 11.84
N VAL A 158 -1.01 -30.57 10.58
CA VAL A 158 -1.10 -31.46 9.41
C VAL A 158 0.01 -32.52 9.48
N GLU A 159 1.26 -32.09 9.67
CA GLU A 159 2.42 -32.98 9.81
C GLU A 159 2.22 -34.00 10.94
N ALA A 160 1.74 -33.55 12.11
CA ALA A 160 1.48 -34.43 13.24
C ALA A 160 0.39 -35.48 12.93
N LEU A 161 -0.69 -35.09 12.24
CA LEU A 161 -1.75 -36.02 11.86
C LEU A 161 -1.28 -37.04 10.81
N ILE A 162 -0.53 -36.58 9.81
CA ILE A 162 0.08 -37.47 8.80
C ILE A 162 1.00 -38.49 9.47
N LYS A 163 1.85 -38.03 10.40
CA LYS A 163 2.75 -38.93 11.14
C LYS A 163 2.00 -40.00 11.92
N ILE A 164 0.89 -39.66 12.58
CA ILE A 164 0.05 -40.64 13.29
C ILE A 164 -0.48 -41.70 12.33
N VAL A 165 -0.91 -41.29 11.12
CA VAL A 165 -1.41 -42.21 10.11
C VAL A 165 -0.30 -43.14 9.62
N GLN A 166 0.87 -42.59 9.28
CA GLN A 166 2.04 -43.35 8.81
C GLN A 166 2.57 -44.32 9.86
N ASP A 167 2.66 -43.90 11.13
CA ASP A 167 3.10 -44.75 12.23
C ASP A 167 2.12 -45.91 12.46
N LYS A 168 0.81 -45.67 12.25
CA LYS A 168 -0.20 -46.72 12.33
C LYS A 168 -0.13 -47.65 11.12
N GLU A 169 -0.04 -47.12 9.91
CA GLU A 169 0.15 -47.90 8.68
C GLU A 169 1.35 -48.86 8.80
N LEU A 170 2.50 -48.34 9.23
CA LEU A 170 3.71 -49.14 9.41
C LEU A 170 3.48 -50.32 10.37
N LYS A 171 2.84 -50.08 11.52
CA LYS A 171 2.56 -51.13 12.50
C LYS A 171 1.57 -52.17 11.98
N GLU A 172 0.52 -51.75 11.30
CA GLU A 172 -0.49 -52.67 10.75
C GLU A 172 0.10 -53.52 9.62
N ILE A 173 0.94 -52.95 8.74
CA ILE A 173 1.67 -53.70 7.71
C ILE A 173 2.64 -54.69 8.35
N GLN A 174 3.38 -54.29 9.39
CA GLN A 174 4.27 -55.19 10.13
C GLN A 174 3.51 -56.37 10.74
N ASN A 175 2.34 -56.11 11.34
CA ASN A 175 1.48 -57.17 11.86
C ASN A 175 1.02 -58.12 10.74
N MET A 176 0.53 -57.58 9.62
CA MET A 176 0.10 -58.40 8.47
C MET A 176 1.24 -59.25 7.89
N ASN A 177 2.45 -58.70 7.79
CA ASN A 177 3.62 -59.46 7.33
C ASN A 177 3.97 -60.61 8.28
N ALA A 178 3.82 -60.44 9.60
CA ALA A 178 4.01 -61.53 10.54
C ALA A 178 3.01 -62.69 10.34
N TYR A 179 1.75 -62.38 9.97
CA TYR A 179 0.80 -63.43 9.57
C TYR A 179 1.25 -64.13 8.28
N ILE A 180 1.71 -63.37 7.28
CA ILE A 180 2.23 -63.93 6.02
C ILE A 180 3.40 -64.88 6.29
N GLU A 181 4.35 -64.52 7.16
CA GLU A 181 5.49 -65.36 7.53
C GLU A 181 5.04 -66.70 8.12
N VAL A 182 4.09 -66.68 9.06
CA VAL A 182 3.54 -67.91 9.66
C VAL A 182 2.88 -68.81 8.61
N TYR A 183 2.08 -68.24 7.71
CA TYR A 183 1.41 -69.03 6.68
C TYR A 183 2.38 -69.54 5.60
N ASN A 184 3.43 -68.79 5.26
CA ASN A 184 4.48 -69.25 4.36
C ASN A 184 5.21 -70.47 4.94
N GLU A 185 5.55 -70.46 6.23
CA GLU A 185 6.17 -71.61 6.90
C GLU A 185 5.26 -72.86 6.85
N VAL A 186 3.96 -72.68 7.06
CA VAL A 186 2.96 -73.76 6.92
C VAL A 186 2.97 -74.32 5.50
N VAL A 187 3.01 -73.48 4.47
CA VAL A 187 3.05 -73.90 3.07
C VAL A 187 4.35 -74.65 2.74
N GLU A 188 5.51 -74.13 3.12
CA GLU A 188 6.82 -74.74 2.85
C GLU A 188 6.98 -76.12 3.53
N ASN A 189 6.61 -76.20 4.80
CA ASN A 189 6.64 -77.45 5.55
C ASN A 189 5.64 -78.47 4.97
N GLY A 190 4.44 -78.02 4.61
CA GLY A 190 3.43 -78.85 3.95
C GLY A 190 3.90 -79.43 2.62
N GLN A 191 4.52 -78.62 1.76
CA GLN A 191 5.08 -79.05 0.46
C GLN A 191 6.20 -80.07 0.65
N THR A 192 7.07 -79.86 1.64
CA THR A 192 8.17 -80.78 1.96
C THR A 192 7.63 -82.13 2.42
N LEU A 193 6.66 -82.14 3.34
CA LEU A 193 6.00 -83.36 3.80
C LEU A 193 5.30 -84.11 2.66
N GLN A 194 4.58 -83.38 1.81
CA GLN A 194 3.89 -83.95 0.65
C GLN A 194 4.89 -84.64 -0.31
N THR A 195 6.02 -83.99 -0.59
CA THR A 195 7.08 -84.55 -1.45
C THR A 195 7.66 -85.83 -0.85
N ASN A 196 8.00 -85.81 0.44
CA ASN A 196 8.51 -86.98 1.13
C ASN A 196 7.52 -88.15 1.09
N MET A 197 6.23 -87.90 1.36
CA MET A 197 5.17 -88.92 1.30
C MET A 197 5.05 -89.60 -0.07
N MET A 198 5.18 -88.85 -1.16
CA MET A 198 5.10 -89.41 -2.53
C MET A 198 6.27 -90.35 -2.88
N THR A 199 7.39 -90.25 -2.15
CA THR A 199 8.61 -91.03 -2.41
C THR A 199 8.81 -92.22 -1.48
N MET A 200 7.87 -92.49 -0.56
CA MET A 200 7.97 -93.60 0.41
C MET A 200 7.50 -94.93 -0.22
N GLU A 201 8.29 -96.01 -0.03
CA GLU A 201 8.11 -97.27 -0.78
C GLU A 201 7.72 -98.52 0.07
N THR A 202 7.56 -98.49 1.41
CA THR A 202 7.38 -99.75 2.19
C THR A 202 6.45 -99.70 3.42
N THR A 203 6.07 -100.89 3.92
CA THR A 203 5.14 -101.14 5.05
C THR A 203 5.70 -100.84 6.45
N ALA A 204 6.97 -100.44 6.61
CA ALA A 204 7.56 -100.05 7.90
C ALA A 204 7.10 -98.66 8.39
N ASP A 205 6.36 -97.93 7.55
CA ASP A 205 6.06 -96.50 7.71
C ASP A 205 4.79 -96.17 8.50
N VAL A 206 4.02 -97.15 8.97
CA VAL A 206 2.74 -96.91 9.68
C VAL A 206 2.92 -96.07 10.96
N LEU A 207 4.03 -96.26 11.68
CA LEU A 207 4.32 -95.47 12.89
C LEU A 207 4.71 -94.02 12.56
N LEU A 208 5.36 -93.81 11.42
CA LEU A 208 5.72 -92.48 10.90
C LEU A 208 4.46 -91.75 10.42
N LEU A 209 3.59 -92.44 9.68
CA LEU A 209 2.29 -91.92 9.22
C LEU A 209 1.41 -91.50 10.40
N LYS A 210 1.38 -92.25 11.51
CA LYS A 210 0.66 -91.83 12.72
C LYS A 210 1.20 -90.54 13.35
N LYS A 211 2.52 -90.30 13.30
CA LYS A 211 3.11 -89.03 13.78
C LYS A 211 2.79 -87.86 12.85
N LEU A 212 2.81 -88.11 11.53
CA LEU A 212 2.42 -87.11 10.54
C LEU A 212 0.94 -86.73 10.64
N GLN A 213 0.08 -87.70 10.96
CA GLN A 213 -1.34 -87.46 11.21
C GLN A 213 -1.57 -86.54 12.43
N GLN A 214 -0.76 -86.67 13.47
CA GLN A 214 -0.82 -85.76 14.62
C GLN A 214 -0.34 -84.33 14.25
N LEU A 215 0.74 -84.23 13.47
CA LEU A 215 1.25 -82.95 12.95
C LEU A 215 0.25 -82.25 12.02
N GLU A 216 -0.49 -83.01 11.21
CA GLU A 216 -1.55 -82.50 10.34
C GLU A 216 -2.67 -81.86 11.16
N THR A 217 -3.08 -82.48 12.26
CA THR A 217 -4.05 -81.90 13.19
C THR A 217 -3.55 -80.59 13.81
N ASP A 218 -2.25 -80.47 14.12
CA ASP A 218 -1.65 -79.24 14.66
C ASP A 218 -1.63 -78.11 13.61
N VAL A 219 -1.42 -78.43 12.33
CA VAL A 219 -1.50 -77.48 11.21
C VAL A 219 -2.94 -77.02 10.96
N GLU A 220 -3.92 -77.91 11.08
CA GLU A 220 -5.35 -77.57 10.93
C GLU A 220 -5.76 -76.47 11.93
N GLN A 221 -5.24 -76.50 13.16
CA GLN A 221 -5.48 -75.45 14.16
C GLN A 221 -4.89 -74.09 13.77
N ILE A 222 -3.85 -74.05 12.94
CA ILE A 222 -3.26 -72.80 12.43
C ILE A 222 -4.09 -72.28 11.25
N VAL A 223 -4.47 -73.15 10.32
CA VAL A 223 -5.25 -72.81 9.12
C VAL A 223 -6.66 -72.32 9.47
N LEU A 224 -7.26 -72.82 10.55
CA LEU A 224 -8.57 -72.37 11.02
C LEU A 224 -8.55 -71.00 11.71
N LYS A 225 -7.38 -70.41 11.99
CA LYS A 225 -7.31 -69.06 12.56
C LYS A 225 -7.71 -68.02 11.52
N GLN A 226 -8.58 -67.10 11.91
CA GLN A 226 -8.99 -66.00 11.03
C GLN A 226 -7.82 -65.07 10.71
N VAL A 227 -7.67 -64.76 9.42
CA VAL A 227 -6.77 -63.70 8.93
C VAL A 227 -7.41 -62.35 9.29
N PRO A 228 -6.63 -61.39 9.81
CA PRO A 228 -7.17 -60.08 10.17
C PRO A 228 -7.64 -59.30 8.94
N ASP A 229 -8.78 -58.63 9.06
CA ASP A 229 -9.23 -57.65 8.07
C ASP A 229 -8.37 -56.37 8.11
N ALA A 230 -8.35 -55.66 6.98
CA ALA A 230 -7.70 -54.35 6.92
C ALA A 230 -8.39 -53.35 7.87
N PRO A 231 -7.64 -52.66 8.76
CA PRO A 231 -8.24 -51.75 9.72
C PRO A 231 -8.79 -50.49 9.04
N PHE A 232 -10.00 -50.09 9.41
CA PHE A 232 -10.62 -48.86 8.88
C PHE A 232 -9.97 -47.59 9.46
N MET A 233 -9.78 -46.59 8.60
CA MET A 233 -9.29 -45.25 8.98
C MET A 233 -10.02 -44.16 8.20
N SER A 234 -10.36 -43.04 8.88
CA SER A 234 -10.93 -41.86 8.22
C SER A 234 -10.54 -40.57 8.93
N PHE A 235 -10.45 -39.46 8.18
CA PHE A 235 -10.26 -38.12 8.72
C PHE A 235 -11.58 -37.35 8.71
N ARG A 236 -11.98 -36.78 9.86
CA ARG A 236 -13.16 -35.95 9.98
C ARG A 236 -12.76 -34.47 10.09
N LYS A 237 -13.00 -33.71 9.02
CA LYS A 237 -12.81 -32.25 9.03
C LYS A 237 -13.89 -31.56 9.86
N ARG A 238 -13.58 -30.36 10.37
CA ARG A 238 -14.54 -29.41 10.92
C ARG A 238 -14.59 -28.18 10.01
N GLU A 239 -15.75 -27.56 9.90
CA GLU A 239 -15.91 -26.31 9.15
C GLU A 239 -15.45 -25.13 10.01
N LEU A 240 -14.86 -24.12 9.36
CA LEU A 240 -14.47 -22.86 9.96
C LEU A 240 -15.09 -21.75 9.09
N SER A 241 -15.94 -20.91 9.67
CA SER A 241 -16.58 -19.80 8.98
C SER A 241 -15.65 -18.59 8.85
N GLY A 242 -15.91 -17.71 7.87
CA GLY A 242 -15.14 -16.47 7.71
C GLY A 242 -15.22 -15.57 8.96
N THR A 243 -16.39 -15.50 9.60
CA THR A 243 -16.61 -14.74 10.84
C THR A 243 -15.78 -15.27 12.02
N GLU A 244 -15.53 -16.57 12.09
CA GLU A 244 -14.65 -17.15 13.12
C GLU A 244 -13.18 -16.82 12.87
N ILE A 245 -12.76 -16.69 11.60
CA ILE A 245 -11.40 -16.27 11.27
C ILE A 245 -11.17 -14.83 11.72
N ASP A 246 -12.07 -13.91 11.38
CA ASP A 246 -11.95 -12.49 11.75
C ASP A 246 -11.90 -12.32 13.28
N ASN A 247 -12.76 -13.04 14.02
CA ASN A 247 -12.81 -13.00 15.48
C ASN A 247 -11.54 -13.50 16.16
N ILE A 248 -10.81 -14.43 15.53
CA ILE A 248 -9.63 -15.06 16.14
C ILE A 248 -8.34 -14.39 15.64
N PHE A 249 -8.30 -13.91 14.38
CA PHE A 249 -7.11 -13.33 13.76
C PHE A 249 -6.88 -11.87 14.17
N GLY A 250 -7.94 -11.07 14.19
CA GLY A 250 -7.90 -9.66 14.57
C GLY A 250 -8.31 -8.71 13.44
N GLU A 251 -8.41 -7.43 13.78
CA GLU A 251 -8.96 -6.39 12.92
C GLU A 251 -8.10 -5.13 12.89
N LEU A 252 -8.25 -4.33 11.83
CA LEU A 252 -7.62 -3.01 11.73
C LEU A 252 -8.43 -2.00 12.54
N VAL A 253 -7.76 -1.32 13.47
CA VAL A 253 -8.34 -0.20 14.22
C VAL A 253 -7.78 1.11 13.66
N PHE A 254 -8.66 1.95 13.14
CA PHE A 254 -8.35 3.31 12.73
C PHE A 254 -8.81 4.28 13.82
N ARG A 255 -7.95 5.22 14.20
CA ARG A 255 -8.29 6.31 15.14
C ARG A 255 -8.60 7.59 14.39
#